data_AF-D9S191-F1
#
_entry.id   AF-D9S191-F1
#
_cell.length_a   1.000
_cell.length_b   1.000
_cell.length_c   1.000
_cell.angle_alpha   90.00
_cell.angle_beta   90.00
_cell.angle_gamma   90.00
#
_symmetry.space_group_name_H-M   'P 1'
#
loop_
_entity.id
_entity.type
_entity.pdbx_description
1 polymer ?
#
loop_
_entity_poly.entity_id
_entity_poly.type
_entity_poly.pdbx_seq_one_letter_code
_entity_poly.pdbx_strand_id
1 'polypeptide(L)'
;MNWLDILLIVLFLKSAFDGFSKGFLLSAFKIAGTLVALYVSIFYRDVAVGFLKESLNMEEALSPMLNPGLPGTAHAVETSIGAGTLMEMALSALGFLAIFLAVQVLFALVGFFLSGVFMFSQLSFTNRIMGMGFGLLSTSVWIALISSVLSPFVMAWPGSVLERGVSGSYILQHMKFLDFILPVVVKFI
;
A
#
# COMPACT_ATOMS: atom_id res chain seq x y z
N MET A 1 -13.31 -17.97 5.44
CA MET A 1 -12.81 -16.59 5.60
C MET A 1 -11.31 -16.67 5.71
N ASN A 2 -10.55 -16.04 4.82
CA ASN A 2 -9.09 -16.15 4.83
C ASN A 2 -8.49 -15.36 6.00
N TRP A 3 -7.28 -15.73 6.42
CA TRP A 3 -6.55 -15.02 7.47
C TRP A 3 -6.40 -13.52 7.14
N LEU A 4 -6.23 -13.21 5.85
CA LEU A 4 -6.13 -11.84 5.35
C LEU A 4 -7.47 -11.10 5.48
N ASP A 5 -8.61 -11.74 5.22
CA ASP A 5 -9.93 -11.11 5.37
C ASP A 5 -10.17 -10.66 6.81
N ILE A 6 -9.80 -11.49 7.79
CA ILE A 6 -9.91 -11.17 9.23
C ILE A 6 -9.05 -9.95 9.56
N LEU A 7 -7.81 -9.92 9.08
CA LEU A 7 -6.90 -8.81 9.28
C LEU A 7 -7.44 -7.50 8.67
N LEU A 8 -7.99 -7.57 7.44
CA LEU A 8 -8.59 -6.42 6.78
C LEU A 8 -9.82 -5.89 7.53
N ILE A 9 -10.69 -6.77 8.03
CA ILE A 9 -11.85 -6.37 8.85
C ILE A 9 -11.38 -5.62 10.11
N VAL A 10 -10.36 -6.13 10.80
CA VAL A 10 -9.80 -5.47 11.99
C VAL A 10 -9.21 -4.11 11.64
N LEU A 11 -8.49 -3.98 10.52
CA LEU A 11 -7.95 -2.70 10.06
C LEU A 11 -9.05 -1.69 9.71
N PHE A 12 -10.11 -2.14 9.02
CA PHE A 12 -11.25 -1.28 8.69
C PHE A 12 -12.00 -0.82 9.94
N LEU A 13 -12.25 -1.71 10.90
CA LEU A 13 -12.86 -1.37 12.18
C LEU A 13 -12.02 -0.36 12.97
N LYS A 14 -10.71 -0.62 13.08
CA LYS A 14 -9.78 0.30 13.73
C LYS A 14 -9.82 1.68 13.06
N SER A 15 -9.77 1.70 11.74
CA SER A 15 -9.79 2.94 10.96
C SER A 15 -11.11 3.71 11.09
N ALA A 16 -12.23 3.00 11.07
CA ALA A 16 -13.54 3.60 11.30
C ALA A 16 -13.60 4.29 12.67
N PHE A 17 -13.10 3.61 13.71
CA PHE A 17 -13.06 4.15 15.07
C PHE A 17 -12.09 5.33 15.20
N ASP A 18 -10.90 5.22 14.60
CA ASP A 18 -9.91 6.29 14.56
C ASP A 18 -10.47 7.53 13.84
N GLY A 19 -11.12 7.35 12.70
CA GLY A 19 -11.74 8.41 11.92
C GLY A 19 -12.91 9.07 12.65
N PHE A 20 -13.74 8.28 13.32
CA PHE A 20 -14.84 8.77 14.15
C PHE A 20 -14.33 9.61 15.33
N SER A 21 -13.23 9.18 15.96
CA SER A 21 -12.67 9.83 17.16
C SER A 21 -11.87 11.10 16.83
N LYS A 22 -11.17 11.12 15.69
CA LYS A 22 -10.31 12.23 15.26
C LYS A 22 -11.05 13.34 14.52
N GLY A 23 -12.29 13.07 14.07
CA GLY A 23 -13.14 14.03 13.38
C GLY A 23 -12.77 14.28 11.92
N PHE A 24 -13.63 15.03 11.21
CA PHE A 24 -13.51 15.27 9.77
C PHE A 24 -12.20 15.96 9.37
N LEU A 25 -11.80 17.04 10.02
CA LEU A 25 -10.66 17.84 9.58
C LEU A 25 -9.34 17.04 9.58
N LEU A 26 -9.08 16.28 10.66
CA LEU A 26 -7.86 15.48 10.76
C LEU A 26 -7.90 14.29 9.79
N SER A 27 -9.06 13.67 9.59
CA SER A 27 -9.23 12.62 8.59
C SER A 27 -9.12 13.15 7.15
N ALA A 28 -9.60 14.37 6.88
CA ALA A 28 -9.48 15.06 5.60
C ALA A 28 -8.01 15.36 5.27
N PHE A 29 -7.23 15.80 6.26
CA PHE A 29 -5.80 16.02 6.09
C PHE A 29 -5.04 14.71 5.80
N LYS A 30 -5.42 13.61 6.47
CA LYS A 30 -4.84 12.28 6.22
C LYS A 30 -5.12 11.76 4.81
N ILE A 31 -6.36 11.88 4.33
CA ILE A 31 -6.67 11.46 2.96
C ILE A 31 -5.95 12.35 1.95
N ALA A 32 -5.88 13.66 2.19
CA ALA A 32 -5.14 14.59 1.33
C ALA A 32 -3.65 14.21 1.27
N GLY A 33 -3.01 13.94 2.41
CA GLY A 33 -1.64 13.45 2.47
C GLY A 33 -1.45 12.12 1.73
N THR A 34 -2.41 11.21 1.86
CA THR A 34 -2.39 9.92 1.13
C THR A 34 -2.48 10.13 -0.39
N LEU A 35 -3.34 11.04 -0.86
CA LEU A 35 -3.47 11.35 -2.29
C LEU A 35 -2.23 12.06 -2.84
N VAL A 36 -1.67 13.01 -2.08
CA VAL A 36 -0.43 13.69 -2.46
C VAL A 36 0.74 12.71 -2.48
N ALA A 37 0.85 11.83 -1.48
CA ALA A 37 1.85 10.78 -1.45
C ALA A 37 1.72 9.86 -2.66
N LEU A 38 0.50 9.45 -3.02
CA LEU A 38 0.25 8.65 -4.23
C LEU A 38 0.76 9.38 -5.48
N TYR A 39 0.38 10.64 -5.65
CA TYR A 39 0.80 11.46 -6.79
C TYR A 39 2.31 11.60 -6.89
N VAL A 40 2.97 12.02 -5.80
CA VAL A 40 4.43 12.22 -5.76
C VAL A 40 5.17 10.90 -6.00
N SER A 41 4.67 9.78 -5.46
CA SER A 41 5.33 8.48 -5.62
C SER A 41 5.30 7.98 -7.05
N ILE A 42 4.27 8.31 -7.84
CA ILE A 42 4.24 7.99 -9.27
C ILE A 42 5.35 8.75 -9.99
N PHE A 43 5.52 10.04 -9.70
CA PHE A 43 6.51 10.89 -10.39
C PHE A 43 7.96 10.62 -9.98
N TYR A 44 8.22 10.29 -8.72
CA TYR A 44 9.58 10.14 -8.18
C TYR A 44 10.01 8.69 -8.00
N ARG A 45 9.22 7.73 -8.48
CA ARG A 45 9.53 6.30 -8.41
C ARG A 45 10.92 5.99 -8.99
N ASP A 46 11.25 6.54 -10.15
CA ASP A 46 12.50 6.19 -10.84
C ASP A 46 13.73 6.67 -10.07
N VAL A 47 13.64 7.86 -9.44
CA VAL A 47 14.67 8.38 -8.54
C VAL A 47 14.86 7.45 -7.34
N ALA A 48 13.75 6.97 -6.76
CA ALA A 48 13.79 6.06 -5.63
C ALA A 48 14.38 4.69 -6.01
N VAL A 49 14.03 4.16 -7.18
CA VAL A 49 14.61 2.92 -7.71
C VAL A 49 16.12 3.07 -7.91
N GLY A 50 16.57 4.20 -8.46
CA GLY A 50 18.00 4.51 -8.57
C GLY A 50 18.70 4.47 -7.22
N PHE A 51 18.12 5.13 -6.21
CA PHE A 51 18.65 5.12 -4.84
C PHE A 51 18.68 3.72 -4.20
N LEU A 52 17.62 2.93 -4.38
CA LEU A 52 17.54 1.56 -3.86
C LEU A 52 18.60 0.64 -4.48
N LYS A 53 18.87 0.79 -5.77
CA LYS A 53 19.91 0.03 -6.48
C LYS A 53 21.30 0.45 -6.01
N GLU A 54 21.59 1.75 -6.06
CA GLU A 54 22.94 2.28 -5.87
C GLU A 54 23.36 2.34 -4.40
N SER A 55 22.48 2.76 -3.49
CA SER A 55 22.83 2.97 -2.07
C SER A 55 22.58 1.76 -1.18
N LEU A 56 21.60 0.92 -1.54
CA LEU A 56 21.15 -0.19 -0.69
C LEU A 56 21.44 -1.58 -1.28
N ASN A 57 22.02 -1.67 -2.48
CA ASN A 57 22.24 -2.92 -3.22
C ASN A 57 21.02 -3.85 -3.15
N MET A 58 19.82 -3.26 -3.26
CA MET A 58 18.57 -3.97 -2.96
C MET A 58 18.32 -5.11 -3.97
N GLU A 59 18.99 -5.08 -5.12
CA GLU A 59 19.05 -6.20 -6.07
C GLU A 59 19.62 -7.47 -5.44
N GLU A 60 20.73 -7.37 -4.70
CA GLU A 60 21.36 -8.51 -4.03
C GLU A 60 20.47 -9.02 -2.90
N ALA A 61 19.89 -8.11 -2.10
CA ALA A 61 19.01 -8.45 -0.99
C ALA A 61 17.69 -9.11 -1.42
N LEU A 62 17.15 -8.70 -2.58
CA LEU A 62 15.90 -9.25 -3.12
C LEU A 62 16.11 -10.50 -3.98
N SER A 63 17.33 -10.73 -4.48
CA SER A 63 17.63 -11.90 -5.31
C SER A 63 17.24 -13.25 -4.69
N PRO A 64 17.52 -13.55 -3.39
CA PRO A 64 17.09 -14.82 -2.79
C PRO A 64 15.58 -14.88 -2.52
N MET A 65 14.92 -13.72 -2.38
CA MET A 65 13.47 -13.66 -2.19
C MET A 65 12.70 -13.83 -3.50
N LEU A 66 13.22 -13.31 -4.61
CA LEU A 66 12.53 -13.34 -5.90
C LEU A 66 12.89 -14.55 -6.77
N ASN A 67 14.01 -15.20 -6.47
CA ASN A 67 14.39 -16.49 -7.03
C ASN A 67 14.67 -17.45 -5.87
N PRO A 68 13.63 -18.05 -5.26
CA PRO A 68 13.86 -19.04 -4.22
C PRO A 68 14.53 -20.26 -4.86
N GLY A 69 15.86 -20.29 -4.84
CA GLY A 69 16.65 -21.44 -5.19
C GLY A 69 16.34 -22.56 -4.20
N LEU A 70 15.28 -23.34 -4.48
CA LEU A 70 14.96 -24.55 -3.75
C LEU A 70 15.97 -25.64 -4.15
N PRO A 71 16.77 -26.19 -3.21
CA PRO A 71 17.55 -27.37 -3.49
C PRO A 71 16.60 -28.56 -3.68
N GLY A 72 16.56 -29.13 -4.88
CA GLY A 72 16.08 -30.51 -5.07
C GLY A 72 14.68 -30.71 -5.67
N THR A 73 13.98 -29.70 -6.17
CA THR A 73 12.81 -29.93 -7.03
C THR A 73 13.03 -29.29 -8.38
N ALA A 74 13.46 -30.11 -9.33
CA ALA A 74 13.26 -29.89 -10.74
C ALA A 74 11.75 -29.83 -11.02
N HIS A 75 11.14 -28.67 -10.80
CA HIS A 75 9.89 -28.31 -11.41
C HIS A 75 10.03 -26.87 -11.88
N ALA A 76 10.09 -26.77 -13.20
CA ALA A 76 9.85 -25.59 -13.98
C ALA A 76 8.70 -24.79 -13.38
N VAL A 77 9.04 -23.73 -12.68
CA VAL A 77 8.38 -22.47 -12.94
C VAL A 77 9.36 -21.73 -13.83
N GLU A 78 9.34 -22.11 -15.11
CA GLU A 78 9.31 -21.10 -16.16
C GLU A 78 8.10 -20.22 -15.84
N THR A 79 8.24 -19.29 -14.90
CA THR A 79 7.41 -18.10 -14.95
C THR A 79 7.80 -17.49 -16.28
N SER A 80 6.86 -17.41 -17.22
CA SER A 80 6.99 -16.71 -18.50
C SER A 80 7.42 -15.23 -18.37
N ILE A 81 7.58 -14.76 -17.14
CA ILE A 81 8.14 -13.50 -16.69
C ILE A 81 9.55 -13.82 -16.15
N GLY A 82 10.60 -13.49 -16.91
CA GLY A 82 11.98 -13.76 -16.52
C GLY A 82 12.35 -13.14 -15.17
N ALA A 83 13.29 -13.74 -14.44
CA ALA A 83 13.71 -13.24 -13.13
C ALA A 83 14.11 -11.74 -13.14
N GLY A 84 14.65 -11.25 -14.26
CA GLY A 84 14.96 -9.84 -14.45
C GLY A 84 13.72 -8.93 -14.44
N THR A 85 12.62 -9.34 -15.08
CA THR A 85 11.39 -8.53 -15.09
C THR A 85 10.67 -8.57 -13.74
N LEU A 86 10.69 -9.71 -13.02
CA LEU A 86 10.20 -9.76 -11.63
C LEU A 86 11.02 -8.87 -10.69
N MET A 87 12.35 -8.86 -10.85
CA MET A 87 13.25 -7.97 -10.11
C MET A 87 12.92 -6.49 -10.39
N GLU A 88 12.76 -6.12 -11.66
CA GLU A 88 12.38 -4.77 -12.03
C GLU A 88 11.02 -4.37 -11.45
N MET A 89 10.02 -5.25 -11.48
CA MET A 89 8.70 -5.01 -10.89
C MET A 89 8.77 -4.85 -9.36
N ALA A 90 9.57 -5.68 -8.68
CA ALA A 90 9.75 -5.61 -7.24
C ALA A 90 10.49 -4.33 -6.81
N LEU A 91 11.59 -3.98 -7.46
CA LEU A 91 12.33 -2.74 -7.20
C LEU A 91 11.45 -1.51 -7.45
N SER A 92 10.70 -1.55 -8.54
CA SER A 92 9.72 -0.53 -8.89
C SER A 92 8.64 -0.34 -7.84
N ALA A 93 8.08 -1.45 -7.33
CA ALA A 93 7.07 -1.44 -6.29
C ALA A 93 7.64 -0.93 -4.97
N LEU A 94 8.87 -1.31 -4.62
CA LEU A 94 9.56 -0.85 -3.43
C LEU A 94 9.97 0.62 -3.51
N GLY A 95 10.44 1.09 -4.67
CA GLY A 95 10.78 2.50 -4.90
C GLY A 95 9.56 3.39 -4.78
N PHE A 96 8.44 2.97 -5.37
CA PHE A 96 7.15 3.62 -5.19
C PHE A 96 6.73 3.65 -3.70
N LEU A 97 6.81 2.51 -3.00
CA LEU A 97 6.47 2.43 -1.58
C LEU A 97 7.38 3.32 -0.71
N ALA A 98 8.67 3.39 -1.03
CA ALA A 98 9.64 4.18 -0.28
C ALA A 98 9.30 5.68 -0.32
N ILE A 99 9.03 6.24 -1.51
CA ILE A 99 8.59 7.64 -1.64
C ILE A 99 7.24 7.85 -0.97
N PHE A 100 6.32 6.91 -1.15
CA PHE A 100 4.99 6.99 -0.55
C PHE A 100 5.09 7.12 0.97
N LEU A 101 5.89 6.25 1.60
CA LEU A 101 6.14 6.30 3.04
C LEU A 101 6.85 7.59 3.46
N ALA A 102 7.86 8.05 2.70
CA ALA A 102 8.58 9.28 3.01
C ALA A 102 7.65 10.50 3.01
N VAL A 103 6.84 10.68 1.96
CA VAL A 103 5.87 11.78 1.86
C VAL A 103 4.82 11.64 2.97
N GLN A 104 4.37 10.43 3.24
CA GLN A 104 3.35 10.21 4.25
C GLN A 104 3.86 10.52 5.68
N VAL A 105 5.13 10.25 5.97
CA VAL A 105 5.76 10.67 7.23
C VAL A 105 5.80 12.20 7.34
N LEU A 106 6.12 12.91 6.25
CA LEU A 106 6.08 14.39 6.24
C LEU A 106 4.66 14.91 6.53
N PHE A 107 3.62 14.34 5.89
CA PHE A 107 2.24 14.71 6.18
C PHE A 107 1.81 14.31 7.59
N ALA A 108 2.25 13.17 8.10
CA ALA A 108 1.95 12.76 9.48
C ALA A 108 2.56 13.75 10.49
N LEU A 109 3.77 14.27 10.22
CA LEU A 109 4.41 15.29 11.02
C LEU A 109 3.61 16.59 11.02
N VAL A 110 3.18 17.07 9.85
CA VAL A 110 2.33 18.26 9.74
C VAL A 110 0.99 18.03 10.47
N GLY A 111 0.37 16.86 10.28
CA GLY A 111 -0.88 16.49 10.95
C GLY A 111 -0.76 16.41 12.47
N PHE A 112 0.41 16.03 12.99
CA PHE A 112 0.69 16.05 14.43
C PHE A 112 0.63 17.48 14.98
N PHE A 113 1.26 18.45 14.29
CA PHE A 113 1.15 19.86 14.68
C PHE A 113 -0.27 20.41 14.58
N LEU A 114 -1.02 20.06 13.53
CA LEU A 114 -2.43 20.43 13.43
C LEU A 114 -3.22 19.88 14.62
N SER A 115 -3.01 18.61 14.97
CA SER A 115 -3.74 17.98 16.09
C SER A 115 -3.50 18.67 17.44
N GLY A 116 -2.28 19.21 17.67
CA GLY A 116 -1.96 19.98 18.86
C GLY A 116 -2.67 21.33 18.93
N VAL A 117 -2.92 21.97 17.79
CA VAL A 117 -3.61 23.28 17.72
C VAL A 117 -5.13 23.14 17.90
N PHE A 118 -5.72 22.01 17.48
CA PHE A 118 -7.18 21.82 17.44
C PHE A 118 -7.80 21.14 18.68
N MET A 119 -7.12 21.12 19.84
CA MET A 119 -7.60 20.42 21.05
C MET A 119 -8.98 20.87 21.61
N PHE A 120 -9.62 21.89 21.05
CA PHE A 120 -10.85 22.50 21.58
C PHE A 120 -12.14 22.25 20.78
N SER A 121 -12.10 21.47 19.70
CA SER A 121 -13.31 21.28 18.88
C SER A 121 -14.23 20.19 19.46
N GLN A 122 -15.37 20.59 20.06
CA GLN A 122 -16.47 19.66 20.32
C GLN A 122 -16.96 19.06 18.99
N LEU A 123 -16.62 17.80 18.73
CA LEU A 123 -16.93 17.14 17.46
C LEU A 123 -18.43 16.84 17.39
N SER A 124 -19.15 17.61 16.57
CA SER A 124 -20.52 17.30 16.13
C SER A 124 -20.62 15.87 15.58
N PHE A 125 -21.78 15.23 15.75
CA PHE A 125 -22.06 13.89 15.21
C PHE A 125 -21.75 13.80 13.70
N THR A 126 -22.12 14.83 12.92
CA THR A 126 -21.83 14.91 11.48
C THR A 126 -20.33 14.93 11.21
N ASN A 127 -19.56 15.66 12.02
CA ASN A 127 -18.10 15.73 11.90
C ASN A 127 -17.44 14.38 12.19
N ARG A 128 -18.00 13.56 13.08
CA ARG A 128 -17.51 12.22 13.37
C ARG A 128 -17.84 11.22 12.26
N ILE A 129 -19.03 11.27 11.68
CA ILE A 129 -19.40 10.42 10.53
C ILE A 129 -18.53 10.72 9.32
N MET A 130 -18.34 12.00 8.99
CA MET A 130 -17.44 12.38 7.89
C MET A 130 -16.00 11.91 8.19
N GLY A 131 -15.54 12.07 9.43
CA GLY A 131 -14.25 11.56 9.88
C GLY A 131 -14.09 10.05 9.69
N MET A 132 -15.12 9.26 10.00
CA MET A 132 -15.17 7.82 9.76
C MET A 132 -15.08 7.50 8.27
N GLY A 133 -15.87 8.19 7.43
CA GLY A 133 -15.86 8.00 5.98
C GLY A 133 -14.47 8.23 5.37
N PHE A 134 -13.80 9.33 5.73
CA PHE A 134 -12.44 9.61 5.25
C PHE A 134 -11.39 8.64 5.81
N GLY A 135 -11.55 8.18 7.06
CA GLY A 135 -10.69 7.13 7.63
C GLY A 135 -10.77 5.83 6.82
N LEU A 136 -12.00 5.38 6.55
CA LEU A 136 -12.27 4.20 5.73
C LEU A 136 -11.68 4.35 4.32
N LEU A 137 -11.95 5.46 3.63
CA LEU A 137 -11.40 5.74 2.30
C LEU A 137 -9.88 5.70 2.29
N SER A 138 -9.23 6.37 3.25
CA SER A 138 -7.77 6.36 3.36
C SER A 138 -7.25 4.94 3.54
N THR A 139 -7.92 4.13 4.37
CA THR A 139 -7.50 2.74 4.62
C THR A 139 -7.71 1.84 3.41
N SER A 140 -8.78 2.04 2.64
CA SER A 140 -8.98 1.35 1.37
C SER A 140 -7.83 1.62 0.38
N VAL A 141 -7.39 2.88 0.26
CA VAL A 141 -6.26 3.25 -0.59
C VAL A 141 -4.98 2.56 -0.11
N TRP A 142 -4.71 2.57 1.19
CA TRP A 142 -3.55 1.88 1.77
C TRP A 142 -3.54 0.38 1.52
N ILE A 143 -4.68 -0.29 1.72
CA ILE A 143 -4.80 -1.74 1.50
C ILE A 143 -4.50 -2.08 0.04
N ALA A 144 -5.04 -1.30 -0.89
CA ALA A 144 -4.84 -1.55 -2.31
C ALA A 144 -3.42 -1.21 -2.78
N LEU A 145 -2.81 -0.19 -2.20
CA LEU A 145 -1.41 0.12 -2.40
C LEU A 145 -0.52 -1.03 -1.92
N ILE A 146 -0.77 -1.54 -0.72
CA ILE A 146 -0.03 -2.68 -0.17
C ILE A 146 -0.21 -3.92 -1.05
N SER A 147 -1.43 -4.21 -1.53
CA SER A 147 -1.65 -5.36 -2.41
C SER A 147 -0.94 -5.21 -3.76
N SER A 148 -0.92 -3.99 -4.32
CA SER A 148 -0.18 -3.67 -5.54
C SER A 148 1.32 -3.90 -5.36
N VAL A 149 1.89 -3.44 -4.24
CA VAL A 149 3.32 -3.62 -3.94
C VAL A 149 3.67 -5.08 -3.64
N LEU A 150 2.74 -5.85 -3.07
CA LEU A 150 2.92 -7.27 -2.80
C LEU A 150 2.83 -8.14 -4.07
N SER A 151 2.23 -7.66 -5.15
CA SER A 151 1.98 -8.45 -6.36
C SER A 151 3.21 -9.15 -6.98
N PRO A 152 4.38 -8.49 -7.19
CA PRO A 152 5.56 -9.18 -7.71
C PRO A 152 6.08 -10.28 -6.76
N PHE A 153 5.89 -10.12 -5.45
CA PHE A 153 6.30 -11.10 -4.45
C PHE A 153 5.37 -12.30 -4.39
N VAL A 154 4.06 -12.07 -4.58
CA VAL A 154 3.08 -13.16 -4.71
C VAL A 154 3.39 -14.02 -5.93
N MET A 155 3.77 -13.39 -7.06
CA MET A 155 4.18 -14.11 -8.27
C MET A 155 5.48 -14.89 -8.06
N ALA A 156 6.43 -14.36 -7.29
CA ALA A 156 7.68 -15.05 -7.00
C ALA A 156 7.51 -16.30 -6.12
N TRP A 157 6.53 -16.31 -5.21
CA TRP A 157 6.29 -17.42 -4.25
C TRP A 157 4.92 -18.09 -4.44
N PRO A 158 4.75 -18.90 -5.51
CA PRO A 158 3.53 -19.66 -5.71
C PRO A 158 3.34 -20.72 -4.62
N GLY A 159 2.09 -20.96 -4.22
CA GLY A 159 1.66 -21.89 -3.17
C GLY A 159 1.83 -21.39 -1.73
N SER A 160 2.44 -20.22 -1.53
CA SER A 160 2.74 -19.66 -0.21
C SER A 160 1.50 -19.18 0.57
N VAL A 161 1.65 -19.00 1.89
CA VAL A 161 0.59 -18.43 2.76
C VAL A 161 0.17 -17.03 2.28
N LEU A 162 1.10 -16.31 1.64
CA LEU A 162 0.87 -14.99 1.07
C LEU A 162 -0.03 -15.06 -0.16
N GLU A 163 0.25 -15.94 -1.13
CA GLU A 163 -0.62 -16.13 -2.30
C GLU A 163 -2.02 -16.58 -1.87
N ARG A 164 -2.11 -17.58 -0.98
CA ARG A 164 -3.40 -18.07 -0.48
C ARG A 164 -4.20 -16.97 0.24
N GLY A 165 -3.50 -16.09 0.96
CA GLY A 165 -4.09 -14.93 1.62
C GLY A 165 -4.61 -13.89 0.63
N VAL A 166 -3.76 -13.46 -0.31
CA VAL A 166 -4.08 -12.40 -1.28
C VAL A 166 -5.10 -12.88 -2.31
N SER A 167 -4.85 -14.01 -2.97
CA SER A 167 -5.72 -14.56 -4.02
C SER A 167 -7.04 -15.08 -3.46
N GLY A 168 -7.07 -15.56 -2.22
CA GLY A 168 -8.29 -16.03 -1.57
C GLY A 168 -9.12 -14.94 -0.89
N SER A 169 -8.61 -13.71 -0.74
CA SER A 169 -9.32 -12.68 0.02
C SER A 169 -10.56 -12.18 -0.71
N TYR A 170 -11.73 -12.37 -0.11
CA TYR A 170 -12.99 -11.89 -0.64
C TYR A 170 -13.04 -10.36 -0.68
N ILE A 171 -12.47 -9.71 0.34
CA ILE A 171 -12.45 -8.25 0.48
C ILE A 171 -11.58 -7.63 -0.60
N LEU A 172 -10.37 -8.14 -0.84
CA LEU A 172 -9.50 -7.63 -1.90
C LEU A 172 -10.10 -7.82 -3.30
N GLN A 173 -10.74 -8.96 -3.55
CA GLN A 173 -11.39 -9.23 -4.82
C GLN A 173 -12.61 -8.32 -5.09
N HIS A 174 -13.35 -7.92 -4.05
CA HIS A 174 -14.49 -7.00 -4.18
C HIS A 174 -14.09 -5.53 -4.09
N MET A 175 -12.88 -5.21 -3.58
CA MET A 175 -12.30 -3.87 -3.56
C MET A 175 -11.76 -3.40 -4.93
N LYS A 176 -12.25 -3.97 -6.04
CA LYS A 176 -12.07 -3.46 -7.42
C LYS A 176 -12.57 -2.04 -7.65
N PHE A 177 -13.00 -1.32 -6.61
CA PHE A 177 -13.14 0.14 -6.64
C PHE A 177 -11.84 0.85 -7.03
N LEU A 178 -10.65 0.22 -6.87
CA LEU A 178 -9.43 0.76 -7.45
C LEU A 178 -9.32 0.62 -8.98
N ASP A 179 -9.99 -0.34 -9.63
CA ASP A 179 -10.10 -0.38 -11.10
C ASP A 179 -10.83 0.87 -11.65
N PHE A 180 -11.60 1.57 -10.80
CA PHE A 180 -12.28 2.82 -11.15
C PHE A 180 -11.37 4.06 -11.06
N ILE A 181 -10.36 4.06 -10.18
CA ILE A 181 -9.32 5.12 -10.10
C ILE A 181 -8.12 4.80 -11.01
N LEU A 182 -7.89 3.51 -11.29
CA LEU A 182 -6.83 3.00 -12.16
C LEU A 182 -6.77 3.65 -13.55
N PRO A 183 -7.85 3.88 -14.32
CA PRO A 183 -7.70 4.45 -15.66
C PRO A 183 -7.11 5.87 -15.67
N VAL A 184 -7.14 6.58 -14.54
CA VAL A 184 -6.46 7.88 -14.39
C VAL A 184 -4.96 7.70 -14.13
N VAL A 185 -4.55 6.61 -13.48
CA VAL A 185 -3.14 6.28 -13.17
C VAL A 185 -2.49 5.46 -14.30
N VAL A 186 -3.21 4.51 -14.88
CA VAL A 186 -2.78 3.61 -15.96
C VAL A 186 -2.73 4.31 -17.31
N LYS A 187 -3.43 5.44 -17.51
CA LYS A 187 -3.18 6.27 -18.71
C LYS A 187 -1.75 6.84 -18.76
N PHE A 188 -1.02 6.74 -17.65
CA PHE A 188 0.37 7.18 -17.51
C PHE A 188 1.32 6.03 -17.15
N ILE A 189 0.88 4.77 -17.29
CA ILE A 189 1.72 3.56 -17.26
C ILE A 189 1.92 3.08 -18.69
#